data_AF-A0A7S1TJQ0-F1
#
_entry.id   AF-A0A7S1TJQ0-F1
#
_cell.length_a   1.000
_cell.length_b   1.000
_cell.length_c   1.000
_cell.angle_alpha   90.00
_cell.angle_beta   90.00
_cell.angle_gamma   90.00
#
_symmetry.space_group_name_H-M   'P 1'
#
loop_
_entity.id
_entity.type
_entity.pdbx_description
1 polymer ?
#
loop_
_entity_poly.entity_id
_entity_poly.type
_entity_poly.pdbx_seq_one_letter_code
_entity_poly.pdbx_strand_id
1 'polypeptide(L)'
;ADLRQEIRVNMITAVSQAALARALPETMWCSPLLFLPRKYFGEVADVARQYVQLFRESIDDDMTHLEVEALVRMETIGDTDGELLRALATTFAQRYSFSKGAPGLTHLTELVVRRALQPAEPSNPAFARHMALAEHAGCVLGNRLAPHVGRLLWSKAESMLPDAVLERLNEDKAWRGVRMLRVALVKDSKTSAPVAEPSTPAVTRKSPTGRNLPTRSSRRVSLKRG
;
A
#
# COMPACT_ATOMS: atom_id res chain seq x y z
N ALA A 1 -9.34 16.89 -24.16
CA ALA A 1 -9.13 15.98 -23.02
C ALA A 1 -8.86 16.76 -21.74
N ASP A 2 -8.23 17.93 -21.87
CA ASP A 2 -7.72 18.77 -20.79
C ASP A 2 -8.78 19.29 -19.82
N LEU A 3 -9.92 19.82 -20.30
CA LEU A 3 -10.97 20.35 -19.41
C LEU A 3 -11.53 19.31 -18.43
N ARG A 4 -11.69 18.04 -18.86
CA ARG A 4 -12.17 16.97 -17.96
C ARG A 4 -11.16 16.61 -16.89
N GLN A 5 -9.88 16.66 -17.22
CA GLN A 5 -8.80 16.40 -16.26
C GLN A 5 -8.68 17.56 -15.27
N GLU A 6 -8.74 18.79 -15.76
CA GLU A 6 -8.75 20.01 -14.96
C GLU A 6 -9.92 20.01 -13.96
N ILE A 7 -11.14 19.67 -14.40
CA ILE A 7 -12.30 19.53 -13.52
C ILE A 7 -12.05 18.48 -12.43
N ARG A 8 -11.50 17.31 -12.77
CA ARG A 8 -11.20 16.25 -11.79
C ARG A 8 -10.18 16.71 -10.75
N VAL A 9 -9.12 17.38 -11.20
CA VAL A 9 -8.08 17.95 -10.33
C VAL A 9 -8.69 18.99 -9.39
N ASN A 10 -9.50 19.91 -9.91
CA ASN A 10 -10.16 20.96 -9.12
C ASN A 10 -11.14 20.38 -8.09
N MET A 11 -11.92 19.36 -8.48
CA MET A 11 -12.83 18.69 -7.56
C MET A 11 -12.10 17.99 -6.41
N ILE A 12 -11.02 17.26 -6.71
CA ILE A 12 -10.26 16.56 -5.67
C ILE A 12 -9.50 17.54 -4.78
N THR A 13 -9.03 18.64 -5.34
CA THR A 13 -8.48 19.76 -4.57
C THR A 13 -9.51 20.29 -3.58
N ALA A 14 -10.73 20.62 -4.04
CA ALA A 14 -11.78 21.14 -3.18
C ALA A 14 -12.21 20.15 -2.09
N VAL A 15 -12.41 18.87 -2.44
CA VAL A 15 -12.77 17.81 -1.48
C VAL A 15 -11.67 17.62 -0.44
N SER A 16 -10.41 17.64 -0.86
CA SER A 16 -9.29 17.43 0.07
C SER A 16 -9.07 18.63 1.00
N GLN A 17 -9.29 19.85 0.52
CA GLN A 17 -9.30 21.05 1.37
C GLN A 17 -10.44 21.00 2.40
N ALA A 18 -11.64 20.59 1.98
CA ALA A 18 -12.77 20.42 2.89
C ALA A 18 -12.51 19.31 3.92
N ALA A 19 -11.82 18.23 3.54
CA ALA A 19 -11.37 17.19 4.46
C ALA A 19 -10.36 17.75 5.48
N LEU A 20 -9.34 18.50 5.04
CA LEU A 20 -8.33 19.10 5.93
C LEU A 20 -8.95 20.10 6.93
N ALA A 21 -9.95 20.86 6.47
CA ALA A 21 -10.71 21.77 7.33
C ALA A 21 -11.68 21.05 8.29
N ARG A 22 -11.68 19.70 8.29
CA ARG A 22 -12.62 18.86 9.02
C ARG A 22 -14.10 19.17 8.73
N ALA A 23 -14.37 19.72 7.55
CA ALA A 23 -15.71 20.05 7.09
C ALA A 23 -16.43 18.83 6.47
N LEU A 24 -15.70 17.75 6.18
CA LEU A 24 -16.24 16.48 5.68
C LEU A 24 -16.20 15.39 6.76
N PRO A 25 -17.16 14.44 6.76
CA PRO A 25 -17.10 13.27 7.62
C PRO A 25 -15.84 12.44 7.40
N GLU A 26 -15.30 11.85 8.47
CA GLU A 26 -14.11 10.99 8.43
C GLU A 26 -14.22 9.85 7.42
N THR A 27 -15.43 9.37 7.17
CA THR A 27 -15.70 8.33 6.17
C THR A 27 -15.31 8.75 4.74
N MET A 28 -15.24 10.05 4.43
CA MET A 28 -14.74 10.54 3.14
C MET A 28 -13.21 10.59 3.09
N TRP A 29 -12.54 10.57 4.24
CA TRP A 29 -11.07 10.58 4.35
C TRP A 29 -10.48 9.19 4.08
N CYS A 30 -11.26 8.13 4.26
CA CYS A 30 -10.89 6.76 3.91
C CYS A 30 -11.02 6.44 2.40
N SER A 31 -11.09 7.44 1.53
CA SER A 31 -11.27 7.20 0.09
C SER A 31 -10.02 6.54 -0.49
N PRO A 32 -10.13 5.33 -1.10
CA PRO A 32 -8.99 4.64 -1.70
C PRO A 32 -8.31 5.46 -2.80
N LEU A 33 -9.07 6.35 -3.44
CA LEU A 33 -8.60 7.28 -4.47
C LEU A 33 -7.51 8.21 -3.96
N LEU A 34 -7.49 8.52 -2.66
CA LEU A 34 -6.49 9.41 -2.07
C LEU A 34 -5.08 8.79 -2.05
N PHE A 35 -5.01 7.47 -2.21
CA PHE A 35 -3.80 6.68 -2.00
C PHE A 35 -3.34 5.96 -3.26
N LEU A 36 -4.10 6.03 -4.35
CA LEU A 36 -3.82 5.27 -5.55
C LEU A 36 -2.67 5.86 -6.38
N PRO A 37 -1.83 5.01 -7.02
CA PRO A 37 -0.74 5.48 -7.85
C PRO A 37 -1.19 6.28 -9.08
N ARG A 38 -0.32 7.19 -9.53
CA ARG A 38 -0.48 7.99 -10.75
C ARG A 38 -0.81 7.17 -12.02
N LYS A 39 -0.38 5.90 -12.10
CA LYS A 39 -0.73 4.99 -13.20
C LYS A 39 -2.25 4.90 -13.41
N TYR A 40 -3.05 4.99 -12.35
CA TYR A 40 -4.50 4.79 -12.41
C TYR A 40 -5.29 6.10 -12.51
N PHE A 41 -4.77 7.21 -11.97
CA PHE A 41 -5.52 8.48 -11.86
C PHE A 41 -4.80 9.70 -12.45
N GLY A 42 -3.61 9.54 -13.01
CA GLY A 42 -2.84 10.67 -13.57
C GLY A 42 -2.54 11.72 -12.50
N GLU A 43 -2.66 13.00 -12.88
CA GLU A 43 -2.33 14.15 -12.03
C GLU A 43 -3.19 14.26 -10.76
N VAL A 44 -4.38 13.68 -10.78
CA VAL A 44 -5.24 13.57 -9.59
C VAL A 44 -4.51 12.86 -8.44
N ALA A 45 -3.71 11.84 -8.74
CA ALA A 45 -2.94 11.11 -7.74
C ALA A 45 -1.83 11.97 -7.12
N ASP A 46 -1.30 12.95 -7.85
CA ASP A 46 -0.26 13.84 -7.35
C ASP A 46 -0.85 14.80 -6.30
N VAL A 47 -2.02 15.35 -6.62
CA VAL A 47 -2.81 16.20 -5.74
C VAL A 47 -3.24 15.44 -4.49
N ALA A 48 -3.85 14.27 -4.66
CA ALA A 48 -4.25 13.40 -3.55
C ALA A 48 -3.08 13.05 -2.60
N ARG A 49 -1.89 12.75 -3.14
CA ARG A 49 -0.70 12.46 -2.34
C ARG A 49 -0.21 13.65 -1.53
N GLN A 50 -0.22 14.86 -2.10
CA GLN A 50 0.10 16.08 -1.35
C GLN A 50 -0.87 16.26 -0.17
N TYR A 51 -2.15 15.97 -0.39
CA TYR A 51 -3.14 16.06 0.67
C TYR A 51 -2.96 15.01 1.76
N VAL A 52 -2.70 13.75 1.42
CA VAL A 52 -2.38 12.71 2.41
C VAL A 52 -1.17 13.10 3.26
N GLN A 53 -0.16 13.75 2.66
CA GLN A 53 0.99 14.25 3.39
C GLN A 53 0.62 15.34 4.40
N LEU A 54 -0.18 16.33 4.00
CA LEU A 54 -0.70 17.37 4.90
C LEU A 54 -1.61 16.79 6.00
N PHE A 55 -2.40 15.77 5.65
CA PHE A 55 -3.30 15.09 6.58
C PHE A 55 -2.53 14.38 7.68
N ARG A 56 -1.40 13.76 7.33
CA ARG A 56 -0.52 13.08 8.28
C ARG A 56 0.06 14.04 9.31
N GLU A 57 0.39 15.25 8.91
CA GLU A 57 0.92 16.27 9.82
C GLU A 57 -0.14 16.79 10.81
N SER A 58 -1.43 16.55 10.53
CA SER A 58 -2.55 17.01 11.37
C SER A 58 -3.26 15.91 12.17
N ILE A 59 -2.98 14.63 11.91
CA ILE A 59 -3.56 13.48 12.61
C ILE A 59 -2.44 12.60 13.16
N ASP A 60 -2.26 12.65 14.47
CA ASP A 60 -1.06 12.15 15.14
C ASP A 60 -0.99 10.61 15.27
N ASP A 61 -2.05 9.82 15.02
CA ASP A 61 -1.95 8.35 15.13
C ASP A 61 -2.91 7.51 14.25
N ASP A 62 -3.94 8.07 13.60
CA ASP A 62 -5.00 7.29 12.92
C ASP A 62 -4.74 6.94 11.44
N MET A 63 -3.57 7.24 10.90
CA MET A 63 -3.30 7.02 9.47
C MET A 63 -3.43 5.54 9.08
N THR A 64 -2.99 4.61 9.94
CA THR A 64 -3.09 3.17 9.66
C THR A 64 -4.54 2.69 9.64
N HIS A 65 -5.42 3.27 10.48
CA HIS A 65 -6.84 2.96 10.44
C HIS A 65 -7.47 3.43 9.12
N LEU A 66 -7.13 4.64 8.65
CA LEU A 66 -7.58 5.15 7.35
C LEU A 66 -7.09 4.28 6.19
N GLU A 67 -5.85 3.79 6.23
CA GLU A 67 -5.31 2.87 5.23
C GLU A 67 -6.07 1.53 5.19
N VAL A 68 -6.37 0.94 6.35
CA VAL A 68 -7.14 -0.30 6.42
C VAL A 68 -8.54 -0.09 5.86
N GLU A 69 -9.20 0.99 6.24
CA GLU A 69 -10.52 1.32 5.71
C GLU A 69 -10.50 1.61 4.20
N ALA A 70 -9.44 2.23 3.69
CA ALA A 70 -9.23 2.40 2.25
C ALA A 70 -9.06 1.04 1.54
N LEU A 71 -8.34 0.08 2.12
CA LEU A 71 -8.24 -1.27 1.54
C LEU A 71 -9.60 -1.98 1.54
N VAL A 72 -10.36 -1.91 2.64
CA VAL A 72 -11.69 -2.53 2.73
C VAL A 72 -12.67 -1.94 1.71
N ARG A 73 -12.60 -0.62 1.49
CA ARG A 73 -13.50 0.07 0.56
C ARG A 73 -13.11 -0.09 -0.90
N MET A 74 -11.90 -0.57 -1.20
CA MET A 74 -11.40 -0.63 -2.57
C MET A 74 -12.27 -1.48 -3.50
N GLU A 75 -12.89 -2.55 -3.00
CA GLU A 75 -13.77 -3.39 -3.84
C GLU A 75 -15.04 -2.67 -4.30
N THR A 76 -15.53 -1.68 -3.54
CA THR A 76 -16.69 -0.88 -3.95
C THR A 76 -16.42 -0.06 -5.22
N ILE A 77 -15.16 0.04 -5.63
CA ILE A 77 -14.69 0.78 -6.81
C ILE A 77 -14.54 -0.16 -8.04
N GLY A 78 -14.86 -1.45 -7.91
CA GLY A 78 -14.87 -2.40 -9.02
C GLY A 78 -13.52 -3.08 -9.31
N ASP A 79 -12.72 -3.35 -8.27
CA ASP A 79 -11.45 -4.06 -8.38
C ASP A 79 -11.63 -5.57 -8.54
N THR A 80 -12.01 -6.02 -9.74
CA THR A 80 -12.37 -7.43 -10.01
C THR A 80 -11.19 -8.40 -9.86
N ASP A 81 -9.97 -7.96 -10.18
CA ASP A 81 -8.77 -8.81 -10.21
C ASP A 81 -7.81 -8.55 -9.03
N GLY A 82 -8.21 -7.70 -8.08
CA GLY A 82 -7.34 -7.29 -6.97
C GLY A 82 -6.12 -6.48 -7.40
N GLU A 83 -6.11 -5.90 -8.61
CA GLU A 83 -4.99 -5.07 -9.09
C GLU A 83 -4.88 -3.80 -8.25
N LEU A 84 -6.02 -3.14 -7.99
CA LEU A 84 -6.06 -1.89 -7.24
C LEU A 84 -5.75 -2.14 -5.75
N LEU A 85 -6.24 -3.23 -5.17
CA LEU A 85 -5.90 -3.68 -3.81
C LEU A 85 -4.41 -3.95 -3.66
N ARG A 86 -3.79 -4.66 -4.61
CA ARG A 86 -2.34 -4.92 -4.60
C ARG A 86 -1.53 -3.64 -4.76
N ALA A 87 -1.97 -2.74 -5.64
CA ALA A 87 -1.32 -1.45 -5.84
C ALA A 87 -1.38 -0.60 -4.57
N LEU A 88 -2.56 -0.52 -3.94
CA LEU A 88 -2.80 0.22 -2.72
C LEU A 88 -1.97 -0.35 -1.55
N ALA A 89 -2.02 -1.66 -1.33
CA ALA A 89 -1.21 -2.34 -0.31
C ALA A 89 0.30 -2.17 -0.56
N THR A 90 0.72 -2.14 -1.83
CA THR A 90 2.11 -1.87 -2.21
C THR A 90 2.53 -0.47 -1.81
N THR A 91 1.71 0.54 -2.09
CA THR A 91 1.94 1.94 -1.70
C THR A 91 2.03 2.08 -0.18
N PHE A 92 1.14 1.41 0.57
CA PHE A 92 1.17 1.45 2.03
C PHE A 92 2.42 0.78 2.60
N ALA A 93 2.75 -0.42 2.15
CA ALA A 93 3.95 -1.08 2.68
C ALA A 93 5.25 -0.38 2.30
N GLN A 94 5.34 0.29 1.15
CA GLN A 94 6.52 1.11 0.79
C GLN A 94 6.75 2.23 1.81
N ARG A 95 5.67 2.82 2.33
CA ARG A 95 5.71 3.87 3.35
C ARG A 95 6.41 3.42 4.63
N TYR A 96 6.17 2.18 5.05
CA TYR A 96 6.69 1.62 6.29
C TYR A 96 8.06 0.92 6.14
N SER A 97 8.55 0.77 4.90
CA SER A 97 9.74 -0.04 4.57
C SER A 97 11.07 0.52 5.09
N PHE A 98 11.11 1.77 5.57
CA PHE A 98 12.36 2.45 5.96
C PHE A 98 12.67 2.40 7.47
N SER A 99 11.76 1.88 8.30
CA SER A 99 11.97 1.80 9.75
C SER A 99 12.54 0.44 10.17
N LYS A 100 13.55 0.41 11.05
CA LYS A 100 14.09 -0.85 11.59
C LYS A 100 12.96 -1.64 12.27
N GLY A 101 12.76 -2.89 11.85
CA GLY A 101 11.68 -3.75 12.36
C GLY A 101 10.29 -3.44 11.81
N ALA A 102 10.12 -2.37 11.02
CA ALA A 102 8.87 -1.96 10.39
C ALA A 102 7.62 -2.14 11.28
N PRO A 103 7.58 -1.56 12.50
CA PRO A 103 6.45 -1.74 13.42
C PRO A 103 5.13 -1.26 12.81
N GLY A 104 5.15 -0.18 12.03
CA GLY A 104 3.96 0.29 11.31
C GLY A 104 3.48 -0.68 10.22
N LEU A 105 4.38 -1.36 9.52
CA LEU A 105 4.01 -2.41 8.56
C LEU A 105 3.40 -3.62 9.28
N THR A 106 3.98 -4.00 10.41
CA THR A 106 3.47 -5.10 11.25
C THR A 106 2.07 -4.78 11.75
N HIS A 107 1.87 -3.57 12.28
CA HIS A 107 0.59 -3.11 12.77
C HIS A 107 -0.47 -3.04 11.66
N LEU A 108 -0.14 -2.45 10.51
CA LEU A 108 -1.02 -2.43 9.33
C LEU A 108 -1.40 -3.86 8.90
N THR A 109 -0.42 -4.77 8.82
CA THR A 109 -0.67 -6.15 8.43
C THR A 109 -1.59 -6.85 9.44
N GLU A 110 -1.37 -6.67 10.74
CA GLU A 110 -2.22 -7.23 11.79
C GLU A 110 -3.67 -6.74 11.66
N LEU A 111 -3.90 -5.45 11.42
CA LEU A 111 -5.24 -4.91 11.23
C LEU A 111 -5.91 -5.46 9.96
N VAL A 112 -5.18 -5.55 8.85
CA VAL A 112 -5.69 -6.15 7.60
C VAL A 112 -6.05 -7.62 7.81
N VAL A 113 -5.22 -8.39 8.50
CA VAL A 113 -5.49 -9.80 8.82
C VAL A 113 -6.75 -9.91 9.68
N ARG A 114 -6.83 -9.14 10.78
CA ARG A 114 -8.00 -9.14 11.66
C ARG A 114 -9.26 -8.81 10.88
N ARG A 115 -9.20 -7.77 10.04
CA ARG A 115 -10.34 -7.34 9.22
C ARG A 115 -10.72 -8.44 8.24
N ALA A 116 -9.78 -9.01 7.49
CA ALA A 116 -10.03 -10.07 6.52
C ALA A 116 -10.61 -11.37 7.12
N LEU A 117 -10.38 -11.63 8.41
CA LEU A 117 -10.89 -12.83 9.08
C LEU A 117 -12.21 -12.61 9.85
N GLN A 118 -12.76 -11.38 9.89
CA GLN A 118 -14.02 -11.10 10.59
C GLN A 118 -15.24 -11.89 10.07
N PRO A 119 -15.50 -12.02 8.76
CA PRO A 119 -16.55 -12.89 8.29
C PRO A 119 -16.03 -14.32 8.29
N ALA A 120 -16.35 -15.08 9.35
CA ALA A 120 -15.93 -16.47 9.49
C ALA A 120 -16.74 -17.45 8.62
N GLU A 121 -17.77 -16.99 7.91
CA GLU A 121 -18.67 -17.86 7.15
C GLU A 121 -18.87 -17.43 5.69
N PRO A 122 -18.84 -18.36 4.73
CA PRO A 122 -19.15 -18.10 3.32
C PRO A 122 -20.57 -17.56 3.05
N SER A 123 -21.49 -17.76 3.99
CA SER A 123 -22.87 -17.24 3.94
C SER A 123 -22.93 -15.71 4.02
N ASN A 124 -21.90 -15.06 4.57
CA ASN A 124 -21.87 -13.62 4.77
C ASN A 124 -21.65 -12.90 3.42
N PRO A 125 -22.47 -11.91 3.04
CA PRO A 125 -22.29 -11.16 1.78
C PRO A 125 -20.97 -10.36 1.72
N ALA A 126 -20.28 -10.18 2.85
CA ALA A 126 -18.95 -9.60 2.92
C ALA A 126 -17.82 -10.63 2.75
N PHE A 127 -18.10 -11.93 2.81
CA PHE A 127 -17.07 -12.97 2.84
C PHE A 127 -16.10 -12.89 1.65
N ALA A 128 -16.62 -12.84 0.42
CA ALA A 128 -15.81 -12.74 -0.79
C ALA A 128 -14.84 -11.53 -0.74
N ARG A 129 -15.32 -10.42 -0.20
CA ARG A 129 -14.55 -9.17 -0.05
C ARG A 129 -13.36 -9.33 0.87
N HIS A 130 -13.63 -9.94 2.00
CA HIS A 130 -12.63 -10.16 3.02
C HIS A 130 -11.61 -11.24 2.59
N MET A 131 -12.04 -12.24 1.82
CA MET A 131 -11.11 -13.19 1.19
C MET A 131 -10.23 -12.53 0.14
N ALA A 132 -10.77 -11.62 -0.68
CA ALA A 132 -9.97 -10.82 -1.62
C ALA A 132 -8.99 -9.90 -0.88
N LEU A 133 -9.41 -9.30 0.24
CA LEU A 133 -8.53 -8.52 1.11
C LEU A 133 -7.37 -9.37 1.65
N ALA A 134 -7.63 -10.59 2.11
CA ALA A 134 -6.58 -11.54 2.53
C ALA A 134 -5.64 -11.91 1.37
N GLU A 135 -6.19 -12.27 0.20
CA GLU A 135 -5.41 -12.75 -0.95
C GLU A 135 -4.53 -11.66 -1.58
N HIS A 136 -5.05 -10.44 -1.67
CA HIS A 136 -4.41 -9.39 -2.45
C HIS A 136 -3.62 -8.42 -1.57
N ALA A 137 -4.28 -7.82 -0.58
CA ALA A 137 -3.62 -6.89 0.32
C ALA A 137 -2.79 -7.62 1.37
N GLY A 138 -3.39 -8.60 2.05
CA GLY A 138 -2.75 -9.39 3.09
C GLY A 138 -1.46 -10.07 2.62
N CYS A 139 -1.46 -10.67 1.41
CA CYS A 139 -0.26 -11.26 0.84
C CYS A 139 0.83 -10.24 0.51
N VAL A 140 0.49 -9.08 -0.05
CA VAL A 140 1.48 -8.02 -0.37
C VAL A 140 2.18 -7.52 0.90
N LEU A 141 1.39 -7.28 1.95
CA LEU A 141 1.91 -6.81 3.23
C LEU A 141 2.73 -7.92 3.94
N GLY A 142 2.19 -9.14 4.03
CA GLY A 142 2.83 -10.28 4.67
C GLY A 142 4.18 -10.65 4.03
N ASN A 143 4.28 -10.62 2.70
CA ASN A 143 5.53 -10.89 1.98
C ASN A 143 6.66 -9.92 2.35
N ARG A 144 6.35 -8.73 2.86
CA ARG A 144 7.34 -7.72 3.28
C ARG A 144 7.73 -7.80 4.75
N LEU A 145 7.06 -8.64 5.55
CA LEU A 145 7.40 -8.83 6.95
C LEU A 145 8.63 -9.72 7.14
N ALA A 146 9.33 -9.57 8.26
CA ALA A 146 10.34 -10.55 8.65
C ALA A 146 9.67 -11.91 8.96
N PRO A 147 10.31 -13.06 8.64
CA PRO A 147 9.68 -14.37 8.79
C PRO A 147 9.17 -14.70 10.21
N HIS A 148 9.89 -14.26 11.25
CA HIS A 148 9.46 -14.47 12.63
C HIS A 148 8.20 -13.67 13.00
N VAL A 149 8.09 -12.43 12.49
CA VAL A 149 6.89 -11.60 12.66
C VAL A 149 5.71 -12.21 11.91
N GLY A 150 5.94 -12.65 10.67
CA GLY A 150 4.90 -13.29 9.85
C GLY A 150 4.33 -14.55 10.52
N ARG A 151 5.20 -15.43 11.07
CA ARG A 151 4.75 -16.59 11.86
C ARG A 151 3.95 -16.21 13.11
N LEU A 152 4.37 -15.17 13.84
CA LEU A 152 3.62 -14.68 15.00
C LEU A 152 2.23 -14.18 14.60
N LEU A 153 2.13 -13.42 13.51
CA LEU A 153 0.83 -12.95 13.00
C LEU A 153 -0.03 -14.11 12.50
N TRP A 154 0.57 -15.12 11.86
CA TRP A 154 -0.16 -16.31 11.45
C TRP A 154 -0.72 -17.08 12.66
N SER A 155 0.06 -17.26 13.73
CA SER A 155 -0.44 -17.89 14.97
C SER A 155 -1.64 -17.13 15.57
N LYS A 156 -1.60 -15.79 15.55
CA LYS A 156 -2.76 -14.97 15.93
C LYS A 156 -3.94 -15.19 14.98
N ALA A 157 -3.70 -15.26 13.68
CA ALA A 157 -4.73 -15.47 12.67
C ALA A 157 -5.42 -16.84 12.83
N GLU A 158 -4.65 -17.90 13.11
CA GLU A 158 -5.19 -19.24 13.39
C GLU A 158 -6.16 -19.23 14.57
N SER A 159 -5.83 -18.53 15.66
CA SER A 159 -6.74 -18.42 16.81
C SER A 159 -8.05 -17.66 16.55
N MET A 160 -8.17 -16.97 15.40
CA MET A 160 -9.40 -16.30 15.00
C MET A 160 -10.32 -17.18 14.14
N LEU A 161 -9.81 -18.31 13.65
CA LEU A 161 -10.53 -19.21 12.77
C LEU A 161 -11.13 -20.39 13.57
N PRO A 162 -12.36 -20.83 13.26
CA PRO A 162 -12.89 -22.06 13.83
C PRO A 162 -12.06 -23.28 13.44
N ASP A 163 -11.93 -24.27 14.32
CA ASP A 163 -11.17 -25.51 14.05
C ASP A 163 -11.63 -26.22 12.78
N ALA A 164 -12.95 -26.27 12.55
CA ALA A 164 -13.54 -26.85 11.34
C ALA A 164 -13.08 -26.16 10.05
N VAL A 165 -12.76 -24.86 10.10
CA VAL A 165 -12.18 -24.12 8.97
C VAL A 165 -10.71 -24.48 8.80
N LEU A 166 -9.95 -24.58 9.90
CA LEU A 166 -8.52 -24.94 9.86
C LEU A 166 -8.30 -26.34 9.27
N GLU A 167 -9.12 -27.32 9.67
CA GLU A 167 -9.07 -28.69 9.16
C GLU A 167 -9.29 -28.76 7.63
N ARG A 168 -10.19 -27.91 7.12
CA ARG A 168 -10.61 -27.91 5.70
C ARG A 168 -9.95 -26.82 4.87
N LEU A 169 -9.06 -26.03 5.46
CA LEU A 169 -8.47 -24.84 4.85
C LEU A 169 -7.78 -25.16 3.52
N ASN A 170 -7.16 -26.34 3.41
CA ASN A 170 -6.46 -26.78 2.21
C ASN A 170 -7.39 -27.28 1.10
N GLU A 171 -8.62 -27.65 1.43
CA GLU A 171 -9.56 -28.33 0.54
C GLU A 171 -10.62 -27.37 -0.02
N ASP A 172 -11.07 -26.41 0.80
CA ASP A 172 -12.18 -25.54 0.46
C ASP A 172 -11.72 -24.33 -0.37
N LYS A 173 -12.18 -24.24 -1.63
CA LYS A 173 -11.86 -23.12 -2.53
C LYS A 173 -12.30 -21.77 -1.98
N ALA A 174 -13.34 -21.69 -1.15
CA ALA A 174 -13.81 -20.45 -0.55
C ALA A 174 -12.75 -19.77 0.30
N TRP A 175 -11.87 -20.55 0.95
CA TRP A 175 -10.83 -20.05 1.85
C TRP A 175 -9.47 -19.81 1.17
N ARG A 176 -9.47 -19.67 -0.16
CA ARG A 176 -8.26 -19.41 -0.95
C ARG A 176 -7.48 -18.21 -0.41
N GLY A 177 -8.15 -17.11 -0.06
CA GLY A 177 -7.47 -15.92 0.44
C GLY A 177 -6.68 -16.17 1.74
N VAL A 178 -7.25 -16.93 2.67
CA VAL A 178 -6.58 -17.32 3.93
C VAL A 178 -5.38 -18.23 3.67
N ARG A 179 -5.48 -19.18 2.72
CA ARG A 179 -4.33 -20.00 2.31
C ARG A 179 -3.18 -19.16 1.77
N MET A 180 -3.48 -18.24 0.85
CA MET A 180 -2.46 -17.37 0.25
C MET A 180 -1.82 -16.47 1.30
N LEU A 181 -2.62 -15.97 2.23
CA LEU A 181 -2.14 -15.20 3.38
C LEU A 181 -1.19 -16.02 4.27
N ARG A 182 -1.54 -17.28 4.59
CA ARG A 182 -0.64 -18.20 5.32
C ARG A 182 0.72 -18.32 4.63
N VAL A 183 0.71 -18.59 3.32
CA VAL A 183 1.95 -18.74 2.54
C VAL A 183 2.80 -17.48 2.63
N ALA A 184 2.19 -16.30 2.47
CA ALA A 184 2.90 -15.02 2.52
C ALA A 184 3.48 -14.71 3.92
N LEU A 185 2.79 -15.09 4.99
CA LEU A 185 3.20 -14.83 6.38
C LEU A 185 4.24 -15.84 6.88
N VAL A 186 4.03 -17.13 6.64
CA VAL A 186 4.90 -18.19 7.17
C VAL A 186 6.20 -18.30 6.34
N LYS A 187 6.14 -17.95 5.04
CA LYS A 187 7.27 -18.00 4.11
C LYS A 187 7.97 -19.36 4.12
N ASP A 188 7.19 -20.42 3.96
CA ASP A 188 7.73 -21.78 3.92
C ASP A 188 8.86 -21.87 2.88
N SER A 189 10.07 -22.10 3.37
CA SER A 189 11.32 -22.15 2.59
C SER A 189 11.35 -23.29 1.57
N LYS A 190 10.28 -24.08 1.44
CA LYS A 190 10.11 -25.15 0.46
C LYS A 190 9.36 -24.73 -0.81
N THR A 191 8.81 -23.50 -0.86
CA THR A 191 7.98 -23.04 -2.01
C THR A 191 8.45 -21.71 -2.59
N SER A 192 9.75 -21.46 -2.59
CA SER A 192 10.35 -20.31 -3.27
C SER A 192 11.10 -20.80 -4.51
N ALA A 193 10.38 -21.04 -5.60
CA ALA A 193 11.04 -20.90 -6.90
C ALA A 193 11.49 -19.43 -7.01
N PRO A 194 12.76 -19.15 -7.33
CA PRO A 194 13.22 -17.77 -7.44
C PRO A 194 12.41 -17.09 -8.55
N VAL A 195 11.71 -16.01 -8.20
CA VAL A 195 11.17 -15.08 -9.18
C VAL A 195 12.36 -14.59 -9.98
N ALA A 196 12.42 -14.96 -11.26
CA ALA A 196 13.47 -14.51 -12.16
C ALA A 196 13.50 -12.98 -12.14
N GLU A 197 14.64 -12.41 -11.75
CA GLU A 197 14.91 -11.00 -11.94
C GLU A 197 14.80 -10.68 -13.44
N PRO A 198 14.11 -9.59 -13.84
CA PRO A 198 14.14 -9.17 -15.22
C PRO A 198 15.58 -8.82 -15.59
N SER A 199 16.15 -9.58 -16.52
CA SER A 199 17.51 -9.40 -17.01
C SER A 199 17.65 -8.02 -17.65
N THR A 200 18.32 -7.10 -16.97
CA THR A 200 18.72 -5.83 -17.53
C THR A 200 19.72 -6.09 -18.67
N PRO A 201 19.51 -5.58 -19.89
CA PRO A 201 20.50 -5.74 -20.96
C PRO A 201 21.79 -4.99 -20.56
N ALA A 202 22.91 -5.69 -20.67
CA ALA A 202 24.24 -5.17 -20.40
C ALA A 202 24.54 -3.99 -21.33
N VAL A 203 24.58 -2.78 -20.77
CA VAL A 203 25.12 -1.60 -21.45
C VAL A 203 26.64 -1.66 -21.34
N THR A 204 27.28 -2.09 -22.42
CA THR A 204 28.73 -2.07 -22.60
C THR A 204 29.24 -0.64 -22.54
N ARG A 205 29.76 -0.21 -21.38
CA ARG A 205 30.46 1.07 -21.22
C ARG A 205 31.75 1.04 -22.05
N LYS A 206 31.78 1.80 -23.15
CA LYS A 206 33.04 2.31 -23.70
C LYS A 206 33.42 3.57 -22.92
N SER A 207 34.59 3.55 -22.28
CA SER A 207 35.22 4.72 -21.68
C SER A 207 35.62 5.73 -22.75
N PRO A 208 35.37 7.04 -22.56
CA PRO A 208 36.12 8.08 -23.23
C PRO A 208 37.09 8.74 -22.24
N THR A 209 38.36 8.67 -22.61
CA THR A 209 39.49 9.41 -22.08
C THR A 209 39.31 10.92 -22.25
N GLY A 210 39.66 11.66 -21.18
CA GLY A 210 40.31 12.97 -21.24
C GLY A 210 39.47 14.18 -21.69
N ARG A 211 39.20 15.11 -20.76
CA ARG A 211 39.23 16.55 -21.06
C ARG A 211 39.37 17.41 -19.81
N ASN A 212 40.22 18.43 -19.97
CA ASN A 212 40.78 19.33 -18.99
C ASN A 212 39.74 20.18 -18.23
N LEU A 213 39.96 20.35 -16.92
CA LEU A 213 39.33 21.38 -16.09
C LEU A 213 40.12 22.68 -16.19
N PRO A 214 39.51 23.83 -16.51
CA PRO A 214 40.04 25.13 -16.12
C PRO A 214 39.48 25.55 -14.76
N THR A 215 40.38 25.98 -13.88
CA THR A 215 40.14 26.59 -12.58
C THR A 215 39.43 27.93 -12.75
N ARG A 216 38.25 28.11 -12.13
CA ARG A 216 37.54 29.40 -12.12
C ARG A 216 37.66 30.07 -10.76
N SER A 217 38.41 31.17 -10.81
CA SER A 217 38.68 32.17 -9.78
C SER A 217 37.42 32.74 -9.10
N SER A 218 37.45 32.81 -7.77
CA SER A 218 36.48 33.48 -6.91
C SER A 218 36.55 34.99 -7.09
N ARG A 219 35.47 35.63 -7.55
CA ARG A 219 35.27 37.08 -7.42
C ARG A 219 34.20 37.37 -6.37
N ARG A 220 34.66 38.05 -5.32
CA ARG A 220 33.90 38.70 -4.25
C ARG A 220 33.12 39.88 -4.87
N VAL A 221 31.81 39.95 -4.63
CA VAL A 221 31.00 41.14 -4.94
C VAL A 221 30.70 41.85 -3.63
N SER A 222 31.09 43.12 -3.56
CA SER A 222 30.84 44.04 -2.46
C SER A 222 29.57 44.83 -2.76
N LEU A 223 28.57 44.76 -1.88
CA LEU A 223 27.34 45.54 -1.96
C LEU A 223 27.59 46.91 -1.29
N LYS A 224 27.58 47.98 -2.09
CA LYS A 224 27.39 49.35 -1.58
C LYS A 224 25.90 49.66 -1.56
N ARG A 225 25.43 50.13 -0.40
CA ARG A 225 24.10 50.73 -0.20
C ARG A 225 24.04 52.10 -0.88
N GLY A 226 22.92 52.37 -1.53
CA GLY A 226 22.36 53.68 -1.83
C GLY A 226 20.90 53.64 -1.44
#